data_AF-A0A7J4YP61-F1
#
_entry.id   AF-A0A7J4YP61-F1
#
_cell.length_a   1.000
_cell.length_b   1.000
_cell.length_c   1.000
_cell.angle_alpha   90.00
_cell.angle_beta   90.00
_cell.angle_gamma   90.00
#
_symmetry.space_group_name_H-M   'P 1'
#
loop_
_entity.id
_entity.type
_entity.pdbx_description
1 polymer ?
#
loop_
_entity_poly.entity_id
_entity_poly.type
_entity_poly.pdbx_seq_one_letter_code
_entity_poly.pdbx_strand_id
1 'polypeptide(L)'
;MALLMLGGLFISSCTEDDMTVGTVDEKLYEFHDDLLGYLTDSQGKQLASNVEFRSSGDLLLYLNLTKKTTSDCAVSVVYDENVLEDYNVRNSASYELFPQSQVMLPEEAVLEVKAGEKKSSPLQISFVSNGELSMDKKYVIPLKINVISGNLDLVQEENTWLVFVTDKTGMPDCNKASGVKIFSCMEVNDTNPLNNLSFTLKNSKKLLIDALIMFSGNMMYNRETGQVTMKYNANVQALLDKNEHYLKPLQDHGMKVFMGIMPDHDGSGLCNLAPETCREFALEIKAMCDAYNLDGIFLDEEYADYNDYNLYLTVPGFVRPAASACSRLAYEVHKLQPEKDIVVYAYGTIFSLPSIYVDGRTIQSGEYVTYAVRDYGVAGNMSSSFPGLPKSNMGLYSQEYTGRFIAKKSQLQWMVDGGYKTHMIFAMDPYRLNFEYQQLPSMQDIAEVFFDDELVYDGVKYPKDWE
;
A
#
# COMPACT_ATOMS: atom_id res chain seq x y z
N MET A 1 38.68 -39.02 -10.47
CA MET A 1 38.26 -37.82 -11.21
C MET A 1 37.43 -38.27 -12.40
N ALA A 2 36.10 -38.28 -12.24
CA ALA A 2 35.11 -38.13 -13.30
C ALA A 2 33.72 -38.22 -12.66
N LEU A 3 32.89 -37.30 -13.11
CA LEU A 3 31.52 -36.99 -12.71
C LEU A 3 30.52 -38.05 -13.24
N LEU A 4 29.27 -37.92 -12.79
CA LEU A 4 28.00 -38.10 -13.52
C LEU A 4 27.10 -39.33 -13.25
N MET A 5 25.87 -38.94 -12.88
CA MET A 5 24.55 -39.39 -13.35
C MET A 5 23.65 -40.18 -12.39
N LEU A 6 22.54 -39.49 -12.09
CA LEU A 6 21.23 -39.99 -11.69
C LEU A 6 20.82 -41.27 -12.41
N GLY A 7 20.08 -42.12 -11.69
CA GLY A 7 19.22 -43.11 -12.32
C GLY A 7 18.35 -43.87 -11.33
N GLY A 8 17.07 -43.53 -11.30
CA GLY A 8 16.00 -44.51 -11.05
C GLY A 8 15.42 -44.55 -9.64
N LEU A 9 14.32 -43.81 -9.45
CA LEU A 9 13.25 -44.20 -8.53
C LEU A 9 12.71 -45.56 -8.98
N PHE A 10 12.90 -46.59 -8.15
CA PHE A 10 12.03 -47.76 -8.12
C PHE A 10 11.35 -47.79 -6.76
N ILE A 11 10.04 -47.55 -6.77
CA ILE A 11 9.16 -47.80 -5.64
C ILE A 11 8.98 -49.32 -5.61
N SER A 12 9.58 -49.97 -4.62
CA SER A 12 9.28 -51.35 -4.26
C SER A 12 8.78 -51.36 -2.83
N SER A 13 7.53 -51.77 -2.65
CA SER A 13 6.93 -52.02 -1.35
C SER A 13 7.69 -53.12 -0.61
N CYS A 14 8.10 -52.86 0.63
CA CYS A 14 8.46 -53.87 1.62
C CYS A 14 7.52 -53.62 2.81
N THR A 15 6.46 -54.41 2.97
CA THR A 15 6.37 -55.58 3.86
C THR A 15 6.93 -55.30 5.26
N GLU A 16 6.02 -55.44 6.23
CA GLU A 16 6.20 -55.30 7.67
C GLU A 16 7.48 -56.00 8.16
N ASP A 17 8.54 -55.22 8.34
CA ASP A 17 9.59 -55.58 9.29
C ASP A 17 9.25 -54.86 10.60
N ASP A 18 8.93 -55.65 11.62
CA ASP A 18 8.73 -55.19 13.00
C ASP A 18 9.93 -54.35 13.44
N MET A 19 9.76 -53.02 13.43
CA MET A 19 10.66 -52.13 14.14
C MET A 19 10.49 -52.40 15.63
N THR A 20 11.42 -53.16 16.22
CA THR A 20 11.62 -53.15 17.66
C THR A 20 12.01 -51.75 18.07
N VAL A 21 11.02 -50.96 18.50
CA VAL A 21 11.23 -49.67 19.17
C VAL A 21 12.06 -49.98 20.41
N GLY A 22 13.29 -49.48 20.45
CA GLY A 22 14.11 -49.55 21.66
C GLY A 22 13.30 -48.94 22.80
N THR A 23 13.19 -49.66 23.93
CA THR A 23 12.53 -49.15 25.13
C THR A 23 13.23 -47.86 25.53
N VAL A 24 12.52 -46.74 25.38
CA VAL A 24 12.95 -45.45 25.93
C VAL A 24 12.98 -45.62 27.43
N ASP A 25 14.09 -45.25 28.07
CA ASP A 25 14.18 -45.23 29.52
C ASP A 25 13.31 -44.08 30.04
N GLU A 26 12.03 -44.35 30.27
CA GLU A 26 11.06 -43.39 30.81
C GLU A 26 11.43 -42.91 32.22
N LYS A 27 12.41 -43.55 32.90
CA LYS A 27 12.92 -43.05 34.20
C LYS A 27 13.70 -41.74 34.08
N LEU A 28 14.10 -41.34 32.87
CA LEU A 28 14.71 -40.05 32.59
C LEU A 28 13.67 -38.93 32.37
N TYR A 29 12.38 -39.28 32.28
CA TYR A 29 11.28 -38.33 32.07
C TYR A 29 10.35 -38.38 33.28
N GLU A 30 10.42 -37.35 34.13
CA GLU A 30 9.39 -37.16 35.15
C GLU A 30 8.09 -36.71 34.48
N PHE A 31 7.11 -37.60 34.42
CA PHE A 31 5.73 -37.25 34.08
C PHE A 31 5.07 -36.61 35.30
N HIS A 32 5.02 -35.29 35.31
CA HIS A 32 4.17 -34.53 36.23
C HIS A 32 2.77 -34.40 35.61
N ASP A 33 1.74 -34.89 36.29
CA ASP A 33 0.33 -34.72 35.88
C ASP A 33 -0.19 -33.32 36.27
N ASP A 34 0.69 -32.31 36.25
CA ASP A 34 0.37 -30.96 36.66
C ASP A 34 -0.43 -30.24 35.56
N LEU A 35 -1.31 -29.35 35.99
CA LEU A 35 -2.03 -28.46 35.08
C LEU A 35 -1.09 -27.31 34.72
N LEU A 36 -0.61 -27.30 33.48
CA LEU A 36 0.33 -26.28 33.01
C LEU A 36 -0.40 -25.22 32.17
N GLY A 37 -0.02 -23.97 32.38
CA GLY A 37 -0.49 -22.80 31.64
C GLY A 37 0.60 -22.21 30.74
N TYR A 38 0.20 -21.75 29.56
CA TYR A 38 1.04 -21.00 28.64
C TYR A 38 0.22 -19.91 27.94
N LEU A 39 0.86 -18.81 27.56
CA LEU A 39 0.18 -17.74 26.86
C LEU A 39 0.34 -17.90 25.34
N THR A 40 -0.65 -17.42 24.60
CA THR A 40 -0.51 -17.24 23.14
C THR A 40 -1.07 -15.90 22.72
N ASP A 41 -0.52 -15.33 21.64
CA ASP A 41 -1.22 -14.27 20.91
C ASP A 41 -2.30 -14.82 19.95
N SER A 42 -2.95 -13.93 19.19
CA SER A 42 -3.97 -14.30 18.20
C SER A 42 -3.45 -15.17 17.06
N GLN A 43 -2.13 -15.19 16.83
CA GLN A 43 -1.46 -16.01 15.82
C GLN A 43 -0.93 -17.33 16.41
N GLY A 44 -1.13 -17.57 17.71
CA GLY A 44 -0.63 -18.76 18.40
C GLY A 44 0.86 -18.71 18.73
N LYS A 45 1.52 -17.55 18.58
CA LYS A 45 2.92 -17.36 19.01
C LYS A 45 2.98 -17.41 20.54
N GLN A 46 4.13 -17.80 21.09
CA GLN A 46 4.40 -17.86 22.54
C GLN A 46 5.56 -16.91 22.90
N LEU A 47 5.65 -16.54 24.18
CA LEU A 47 6.70 -15.72 24.83
C LEU A 47 6.85 -14.27 24.33
N ALA A 48 6.56 -13.99 23.07
CA ALA A 48 6.73 -12.67 22.49
C ALA A 48 5.85 -12.43 21.27
N SER A 49 5.51 -11.18 21.01
CA SER A 49 4.82 -10.74 19.78
C SER A 49 5.61 -9.63 19.09
N ASN A 50 5.36 -9.43 17.80
CA ASN A 50 5.86 -8.27 17.05
C ASN A 50 4.66 -7.48 16.58
N VAL A 51 4.64 -6.18 16.85
CA VAL A 51 3.56 -5.29 16.39
C VAL A 51 4.18 -4.04 15.74
N GLU A 52 3.71 -3.71 14.55
CA GLU A 52 3.96 -2.42 13.91
C GLU A 52 2.65 -1.65 13.83
N PHE A 53 2.66 -0.36 14.15
CA PHE A 53 1.44 0.47 14.10
C PHE A 53 1.73 1.91 13.67
N ARG A 54 0.72 2.54 13.05
CA ARG A 54 0.80 3.91 12.51
C ARG A 54 -0.09 4.93 13.25
N SER A 55 -1.02 4.44 14.06
CA SER A 55 -1.97 5.26 14.84
C SER A 55 -2.15 4.68 16.24
N SER A 56 -2.61 3.43 16.31
CA SER A 56 -2.70 2.62 17.52
C SER A 56 -2.37 1.17 17.22
N GLY A 57 -1.85 0.44 18.19
CA GLY A 57 -1.63 -1.00 18.12
C GLY A 57 -2.48 -1.75 19.15
N ASP A 58 -2.82 -2.98 18.80
CA ASP A 58 -3.56 -3.90 19.65
C ASP A 58 -2.89 -5.27 19.66
N LEU A 59 -2.90 -5.93 20.81
CA LEU A 59 -2.48 -7.31 21.00
C LEU A 59 -3.53 -8.05 21.83
N LEU A 60 -3.93 -9.23 21.39
CA LEU A 60 -4.78 -10.13 22.17
C LEU A 60 -3.94 -11.26 22.73
N LEU A 61 -3.95 -11.43 24.05
CA LEU A 61 -3.34 -12.56 24.74
C LEU A 61 -4.40 -13.54 25.24
N TYR A 62 -4.05 -14.81 25.26
CA TYR A 62 -4.89 -15.89 25.77
C TYR A 62 -4.09 -16.76 26.72
N LEU A 63 -4.69 -17.15 27.86
CA LEU A 63 -4.18 -18.22 28.69
C LEU A 63 -4.71 -19.55 28.15
N ASN A 64 -3.80 -20.48 27.86
CA ASN A 64 -4.12 -21.84 27.44
C ASN A 64 -3.61 -22.84 28.48
N LEU A 65 -4.34 -23.93 28.66
CA LEU A 65 -4.01 -24.99 29.59
C LEU A 65 -3.72 -26.30 28.85
N THR A 66 -2.82 -27.13 29.40
CA THR A 66 -2.49 -28.45 28.83
C THR A 66 -3.66 -29.43 28.90
N LYS A 67 -4.58 -29.25 29.84
CA LYS A 67 -5.81 -30.03 30.00
C LYS A 67 -6.95 -29.15 30.55
N LYS A 68 -8.17 -29.67 30.53
CA LYS A 68 -9.32 -28.98 31.12
C LYS A 68 -9.12 -28.85 32.63
N THR A 69 -9.32 -27.64 33.15
CA THR A 69 -9.21 -27.41 34.60
C THR A 69 -10.46 -27.89 35.35
N THR A 70 -10.29 -28.31 36.60
CA THR A 70 -11.38 -28.74 37.50
C THR A 70 -11.94 -27.59 38.34
N SER A 71 -11.23 -26.46 38.41
CA SER A 71 -11.64 -25.22 39.08
C SER A 71 -11.23 -24.01 38.25
N ASP A 72 -11.87 -22.86 38.47
CA ASP A 72 -11.45 -21.61 37.83
C ASP A 72 -9.98 -21.33 38.15
N CYS A 73 -9.22 -20.93 37.13
CA CYS A 73 -7.81 -20.58 37.21
C CYS A 73 -7.62 -19.21 36.56
N ALA A 74 -6.75 -18.38 37.12
CA ALA A 74 -6.50 -17.06 36.58
C ALA A 74 -5.06 -16.61 36.75
N VAL A 75 -4.61 -15.80 35.79
CA VAL A 75 -3.34 -15.09 35.84
C VAL A 75 -3.59 -13.59 35.68
N SER A 76 -2.81 -12.77 36.37
CA SER A 76 -2.75 -11.33 36.12
C SER A 76 -1.59 -11.01 35.17
N VAL A 77 -1.78 -9.97 34.36
CA VAL A 77 -0.78 -9.44 33.43
C VAL A 77 -0.48 -7.99 33.83
N VAL A 78 0.78 -7.69 34.11
CA VAL A 78 1.21 -6.34 34.53
C VAL A 78 2.40 -5.88 33.71
N TYR A 79 2.48 -4.58 33.44
CA TYR A 79 3.68 -3.98 32.85
C TYR A 79 4.82 -3.99 33.89
N ASP A 80 5.98 -4.54 33.54
CA ASP A 80 7.12 -4.70 34.45
C ASP A 80 8.46 -4.48 33.72
N GLU A 81 9.12 -3.36 34.01
CA GLU A 81 10.36 -2.96 33.35
C GLU A 81 11.52 -3.94 33.60
N ASN A 82 11.53 -4.62 34.76
CA ASN A 82 12.60 -5.57 35.12
C ASN A 82 12.64 -6.75 34.15
N VAL A 83 11.50 -7.13 33.56
CA VAL A 83 11.42 -8.20 32.57
C VAL A 83 12.26 -7.85 31.32
N LEU A 84 12.28 -6.58 30.90
CA LEU A 84 13.13 -6.15 29.79
C LEU A 84 14.60 -6.05 30.20
N GLU A 85 14.89 -5.57 31.42
CA GLU A 85 16.26 -5.50 31.94
C GLU A 85 16.92 -6.89 31.94
N ASP A 86 16.23 -7.87 32.51
CA ASP A 86 16.68 -9.26 32.56
C ASP A 86 16.86 -9.85 31.15
N TYR A 87 15.94 -9.56 30.23
CA TYR A 87 16.03 -10.01 28.85
C TYR A 87 17.24 -9.40 28.13
N ASN A 88 17.46 -8.09 28.26
CA ASN A 88 18.59 -7.40 27.64
C ASN A 88 19.93 -7.93 28.16
N VAL A 89 20.06 -8.14 29.48
CA VAL A 89 21.27 -8.71 30.09
C VAL A 89 21.53 -10.13 29.58
N ARG A 90 20.50 -11.00 29.62
CA ARG A 90 20.62 -12.41 29.22
C ARG A 90 20.99 -12.56 27.74
N ASN A 91 20.48 -11.68 26.89
CA ASN A 91 20.63 -11.77 25.43
C ASN A 91 21.68 -10.82 24.85
N SER A 92 22.42 -10.09 25.68
CA SER A 92 23.35 -9.04 25.22
C SER A 92 22.69 -8.04 24.26
N ALA A 93 21.44 -7.67 24.55
CA ALA A 93 20.64 -6.74 23.76
C ALA A 93 20.51 -5.38 24.45
N SER A 94 20.01 -4.39 23.71
CA SER A 94 19.85 -3.01 24.18
C SER A 94 18.51 -2.41 23.75
N TYR A 95 17.43 -3.19 23.86
CA TYR A 95 16.09 -2.71 23.53
C TYR A 95 15.61 -1.67 24.54
N GLU A 96 14.84 -0.69 24.07
CA GLU A 96 14.27 0.38 24.89
C GLU A 96 12.81 0.07 25.25
N LEU A 97 12.36 0.59 26.40
CA LEU A 97 10.97 0.44 26.85
C LEU A 97 10.04 1.26 25.95
N PHE A 98 8.92 0.66 25.56
CA PHE A 98 7.77 1.43 25.07
C PHE A 98 7.09 2.10 26.27
N PRO A 99 6.83 3.42 26.26
CA PRO A 99 6.42 4.13 27.47
C PRO A 99 5.17 3.54 28.13
N GLN A 100 5.23 3.24 29.44
CA GLN A 100 4.09 2.66 30.16
C GLN A 100 2.83 3.54 30.07
N SER A 101 2.99 4.87 30.09
CA SER A 101 1.89 5.84 29.96
C SER A 101 1.16 5.77 28.61
N GLN A 102 1.76 5.12 27.62
CA GLN A 102 1.24 4.91 26.27
C GLN A 102 0.64 3.51 26.08
N VAL A 103 0.69 2.65 27.11
CA VAL A 103 0.07 1.33 27.15
C VAL A 103 -1.23 1.38 27.93
N MET A 104 -2.30 0.88 27.32
CA MET A 104 -3.63 0.77 27.92
C MET A 104 -3.92 -0.69 28.26
N LEU A 105 -3.82 -0.99 29.55
CA LEU A 105 -4.30 -2.25 30.13
C LEU A 105 -5.66 -2.03 30.79
N PRO A 106 -6.57 -3.02 30.76
CA PRO A 106 -7.80 -2.98 31.54
C PRO A 106 -7.51 -2.79 33.04
N GLU A 107 -8.43 -2.18 33.77
CA GLU A 107 -8.33 -1.97 35.23
C GLU A 107 -8.09 -3.30 35.98
N GLU A 108 -8.68 -4.39 35.48
CA GLU A 108 -8.40 -5.76 35.86
C GLU A 108 -7.82 -6.54 34.67
N ALA A 109 -6.51 -6.45 34.45
CA ALA A 109 -5.80 -7.19 33.41
C ALA A 109 -5.62 -8.67 33.79
N VAL A 110 -6.72 -9.42 33.76
CA VAL A 110 -6.79 -10.83 34.18
C VAL A 110 -7.23 -11.73 33.03
N LEU A 111 -6.52 -12.84 32.86
CA LEU A 111 -6.91 -13.94 31.98
C LEU A 111 -7.45 -15.09 32.85
N GLU A 112 -8.74 -15.40 32.69
CA GLU A 112 -9.42 -16.44 33.45
C GLU A 112 -9.83 -17.61 32.55
N VAL A 113 -9.59 -18.84 33.03
CA VAL A 113 -10.09 -20.09 32.44
C VAL A 113 -11.07 -20.72 33.42
N LYS A 114 -12.33 -20.88 32.99
CA LYS A 114 -13.38 -21.47 33.82
C LYS A 114 -13.22 -22.98 33.96
N ALA A 115 -13.75 -23.53 35.06
CA ALA A 115 -13.85 -24.97 35.27
C ALA A 115 -14.46 -25.68 34.04
N GLY A 116 -13.79 -26.74 33.57
CA GLY A 116 -14.19 -27.50 32.37
C GLY A 116 -13.66 -26.95 31.04
N GLU A 117 -13.01 -25.79 31.04
CA GLU A 117 -12.39 -25.16 29.88
C GLU A 117 -10.87 -25.33 29.87
N LYS A 118 -10.25 -25.00 28.74
CA LYS A 118 -8.79 -25.10 28.52
C LYS A 118 -8.17 -23.81 27.96
N LYS A 119 -8.97 -22.77 27.77
CA LYS A 119 -8.57 -21.52 27.12
C LYS A 119 -9.42 -20.38 27.64
N SER A 120 -8.81 -19.23 27.89
CA SER A 120 -9.50 -18.02 28.37
C SER A 120 -10.15 -17.24 27.22
N SER A 121 -11.02 -16.29 27.58
CA SER A 121 -11.30 -15.13 26.72
C SER A 121 -10.03 -14.30 26.50
N PRO A 122 -9.95 -13.50 25.42
CA PRO A 122 -8.77 -12.67 25.16
C PRO A 122 -8.66 -11.52 26.18
N LEU A 123 -7.44 -11.23 26.61
CA LEU A 123 -7.06 -9.95 27.19
C LEU A 123 -6.53 -9.05 26.08
N GLN A 124 -7.18 -7.91 25.84
CA GLN A 124 -6.69 -6.90 24.91
C GLN A 124 -5.72 -5.95 25.59
N ILE A 125 -4.58 -5.76 24.95
CA ILE A 125 -3.56 -4.78 25.32
C ILE A 125 -3.49 -3.80 24.15
N SER A 126 -3.82 -2.54 24.42
CA SER A 126 -3.79 -1.49 23.41
C SER A 126 -2.64 -0.53 23.70
N PHE A 127 -2.09 0.09 22.67
CA PHE A 127 -1.05 1.10 22.84
C PHE A 127 -1.16 2.17 21.76
N VAL A 128 -0.80 3.40 22.12
CA VAL A 128 -0.82 4.60 21.28
C VAL A 128 0.53 5.29 21.39
N SER A 129 0.91 6.11 20.43
CA SER A 129 2.11 6.93 20.55
C SER A 129 1.80 8.38 20.19
N ASN A 130 2.60 9.28 20.76
CA ASN A 130 2.59 10.71 20.44
C ASN A 130 3.47 11.05 19.23
N GLY A 131 4.10 10.06 18.59
CA GLY A 131 4.98 10.24 17.43
C GLY A 131 6.38 10.72 17.73
N GLU A 132 6.78 10.77 19.02
CA GLU A 132 8.13 11.19 19.42
C GLU A 132 9.14 10.05 19.48
N LEU A 133 8.68 8.79 19.43
CA LEU A 133 9.55 7.63 19.41
C LEU A 133 10.27 7.51 18.06
N SER A 134 11.52 7.03 18.10
CA SER A 134 12.34 6.86 16.91
C SER A 134 11.84 5.67 16.08
N MET A 135 11.53 5.92 14.81
CA MET A 135 11.05 4.89 13.88
C MET A 135 12.10 3.82 13.50
N ASP A 136 13.38 4.10 13.79
CA ASP A 136 14.52 3.22 13.53
C ASP A 136 14.81 2.27 14.71
N LYS A 137 14.13 2.48 15.84
CA LYS A 137 14.27 1.67 17.03
C LYS A 137 13.10 0.72 17.19
N LYS A 138 13.39 -0.41 17.83
CA LYS A 138 12.37 -1.34 18.30
C LYS A 138 12.21 -1.14 19.80
N TYR A 139 11.00 -0.79 20.20
CA TYR A 139 10.62 -0.64 21.60
C TYR A 139 10.02 -1.94 22.11
N VAL A 140 9.96 -2.11 23.43
CA VAL A 140 9.40 -3.31 24.03
C VAL A 140 8.41 -2.94 25.12
N ILE A 141 7.22 -3.55 25.09
CA ILE A 141 6.27 -3.59 26.22
C ILE A 141 6.56 -4.89 26.98
N PRO A 142 7.25 -4.84 28.12
CA PRO A 142 7.51 -6.01 28.94
C PRO A 142 6.35 -6.28 29.90
N LEU A 143 5.86 -7.51 29.88
CA LEU A 143 4.75 -7.94 30.70
C LEU A 143 5.20 -9.05 31.64
N LYS A 144 4.83 -8.94 32.91
CA LYS A 144 4.95 -10.00 33.92
C LYS A 144 3.61 -10.68 34.08
N ILE A 145 3.64 -12.01 34.10
CA ILE A 145 2.46 -12.85 34.33
C ILE A 145 2.58 -13.49 35.71
N ASN A 146 1.55 -13.32 36.52
CA ASN A 146 1.48 -13.90 37.86
C ASN A 146 0.25 -14.78 37.99
N VAL A 147 0.43 -16.00 38.49
CA VAL A 147 -0.70 -16.86 38.86
C VAL A 147 -1.40 -16.23 40.07
N ILE A 148 -2.69 -15.96 39.95
CA ILE A 148 -3.50 -15.36 41.03
C ILE A 148 -4.52 -16.34 41.62
N SER A 149 -4.91 -17.38 40.87
CA SER A 149 -5.79 -18.44 41.38
C SER A 149 -5.67 -19.74 40.59
N GLY A 150 -6.03 -20.86 41.24
CA GLY A 150 -5.99 -22.21 40.69
C GLY A 150 -4.70 -22.97 41.01
N ASN A 151 -4.75 -24.31 40.90
CA ASN A 151 -3.55 -25.15 40.97
C ASN A 151 -2.90 -25.21 39.58
N LEU A 152 -2.35 -24.06 39.17
CA LEU A 152 -1.80 -23.80 37.85
C LEU A 152 -0.33 -23.43 37.98
N ASP A 153 0.54 -24.16 37.29
CA ASP A 153 1.92 -23.75 37.08
C ASP A 153 2.08 -23.22 35.66
N LEU A 154 2.80 -22.11 35.50
CA LEU A 154 3.18 -21.65 34.17
C LEU A 154 4.36 -22.47 33.67
N VAL A 155 4.34 -22.83 32.38
CA VAL A 155 5.51 -23.42 31.73
C VAL A 155 6.71 -22.49 31.92
N GLN A 156 7.91 -23.05 32.02
CA GLN A 156 9.13 -22.28 32.22
C GLN A 156 9.21 -21.12 31.20
N GLU A 157 9.56 -19.92 31.67
CA GLU A 157 9.64 -18.66 30.88
C GLU A 157 8.29 -18.02 30.48
N GLU A 158 7.16 -18.72 30.60
CA GLU A 158 5.80 -18.17 30.34
C GLU A 158 5.31 -17.22 31.45
N ASN A 159 6.12 -16.96 32.47
CA ASN A 159 5.85 -15.92 33.47
C ASN A 159 6.20 -14.51 32.97
N THR A 160 6.62 -14.38 31.71
CA THR A 160 6.93 -13.11 31.04
C THR A 160 6.43 -13.10 29.60
N TRP A 161 6.11 -11.91 29.09
CA TRP A 161 5.81 -11.72 27.67
C TRP A 161 6.42 -10.42 27.16
N LEU A 162 7.10 -10.48 26.01
CA LEU A 162 7.72 -9.31 25.39
C LEU A 162 6.97 -8.93 24.10
N VAL A 163 6.33 -7.77 24.08
CA VAL A 163 5.78 -7.22 22.85
C VAL A 163 6.81 -6.30 22.23
N PHE A 164 7.41 -6.73 21.12
CA PHE A 164 8.33 -5.89 20.35
C PHE A 164 7.53 -4.98 19.42
N VAL A 165 7.67 -3.68 19.62
CA VAL A 165 6.87 -2.64 19.00
C VAL A 165 7.73 -1.81 18.05
N THR A 166 7.28 -1.70 16.80
CA THR A 166 7.77 -0.71 15.84
C THR A 166 6.74 0.41 15.74
N ASP A 167 7.06 1.57 16.29
CA ASP A 167 6.20 2.75 16.22
C ASP A 167 6.45 3.52 14.91
N LYS A 168 5.41 3.63 14.08
CA LYS A 168 5.41 4.42 12.83
C LYS A 168 4.48 5.64 12.91
N THR A 169 4.00 6.03 14.09
CA THR A 169 3.14 7.21 14.26
C THR A 169 3.85 8.53 13.94
N GLY A 170 5.17 8.59 14.16
CA GLY A 170 6.00 9.74 13.78
C GLY A 170 6.30 9.83 12.27
N MET A 171 5.86 8.86 11.48
CA MET A 171 6.11 8.83 10.04
C MET A 171 5.21 9.85 9.33
N PRO A 172 5.77 10.77 8.52
CA PRO A 172 4.97 11.69 7.73
C PRO A 172 3.96 10.93 6.87
N ASP A 173 2.69 11.33 6.88
CA ASP A 173 1.72 10.87 5.87
C ASP A 173 1.41 12.02 4.91
N CYS A 174 0.68 11.75 3.82
CA CYS A 174 0.26 12.77 2.86
C CYS A 174 -1.14 13.38 3.13
N ASN A 175 -1.81 13.03 4.24
CA ASN A 175 -3.17 13.43 4.55
C ASN A 175 -3.25 14.87 5.10
N LYS A 176 -3.33 15.81 4.17
CA LYS A 176 -3.41 17.25 4.44
C LYS A 176 -4.84 17.69 4.72
N ALA A 177 -5.04 18.50 5.76
CA ALA A 177 -6.36 18.95 6.22
C ALA A 177 -7.16 19.75 5.18
N SER A 178 -6.48 20.44 4.25
CA SER A 178 -7.14 21.18 3.15
C SER A 178 -7.92 20.27 2.20
N GLY A 179 -7.56 18.98 2.15
CA GLY A 179 -8.07 18.00 1.19
C GLY A 179 -7.58 18.23 -0.23
N VAL A 180 -6.62 19.15 -0.45
CA VAL A 180 -5.95 19.32 -1.75
C VAL A 180 -5.02 18.14 -2.00
N LYS A 181 -5.07 17.62 -3.22
CA LYS A 181 -4.30 16.46 -3.70
C LYS A 181 -3.28 16.89 -4.76
N ILE A 182 -2.01 16.57 -4.51
CA ILE A 182 -0.90 16.80 -5.44
C ILE A 182 -0.49 15.47 -6.07
N PHE A 183 -0.65 15.34 -7.38
CA PHE A 183 -0.26 14.15 -8.13
C PHE A 183 1.10 14.39 -8.79
N SER A 184 2.04 13.49 -8.55
CA SER A 184 3.35 13.45 -9.20
C SER A 184 3.29 12.44 -10.33
N CYS A 185 3.13 12.93 -11.56
CA CYS A 185 3.22 12.11 -12.75
C CYS A 185 4.68 12.00 -13.16
N MET A 186 5.29 10.85 -12.91
CA MET A 186 6.73 10.68 -12.98
C MET A 186 7.12 9.85 -14.19
N GLU A 187 8.04 10.41 -14.99
CA GLU A 187 8.77 9.69 -16.04
C GLU A 187 9.69 8.65 -15.39
N VAL A 188 9.15 7.47 -15.13
CA VAL A 188 9.87 6.40 -14.43
C VAL A 188 10.93 5.75 -15.31
N ASN A 189 11.06 6.14 -16.57
CA ASN A 189 12.25 5.77 -17.35
C ASN A 189 13.53 6.40 -16.81
N ASP A 190 13.41 7.57 -16.19
CA ASP A 190 14.55 8.39 -15.77
C ASP A 190 14.63 8.57 -14.26
N THR A 191 13.49 8.59 -13.56
CA THR A 191 13.43 9.07 -12.16
C THR A 191 12.92 8.00 -11.20
N ASN A 192 13.60 7.87 -10.05
CA ASN A 192 13.18 6.99 -8.97
C ASN A 192 11.96 7.56 -8.22
N PRO A 193 10.85 6.81 -8.10
CA PRO A 193 9.63 7.26 -7.42
C PRO A 193 9.82 7.62 -5.94
N LEU A 194 10.86 7.08 -5.28
CA LEU A 194 11.18 7.42 -3.89
C LEU A 194 11.54 8.90 -3.69
N ASN A 195 11.91 9.63 -4.74
CA ASN A 195 12.13 11.08 -4.66
C ASN A 195 10.87 11.85 -4.18
N ASN A 196 9.67 11.29 -4.28
CA ASN A 196 8.47 11.93 -3.74
C ASN A 196 8.45 11.99 -2.20
N LEU A 197 9.28 11.19 -1.50
CA LEU A 197 9.38 11.20 -0.04
C LEU A 197 10.18 12.38 0.52
N SER A 198 11.01 13.01 -0.31
CA SER A 198 11.94 14.06 0.13
C SER A 198 11.28 15.41 0.41
N PHE A 199 9.96 15.52 0.22
CA PHE A 199 9.22 16.79 0.24
C PHE A 199 8.11 16.78 1.30
N THR A 200 8.35 17.50 2.40
CA THR A 200 7.38 17.65 3.49
C THR A 200 6.99 19.11 3.70
N LEU A 201 5.88 19.33 4.39
CA LEU A 201 5.42 20.64 4.82
C LEU A 201 5.90 20.91 6.26
N LYS A 202 6.44 22.09 6.51
CA LYS A 202 7.16 22.43 7.74
C LYS A 202 6.29 22.38 8.98
N ASN A 203 5.08 22.94 8.93
CA ASN A 203 4.21 23.06 10.10
C ASN A 203 3.39 21.79 10.29
N SER A 204 2.76 21.30 9.24
CA SER A 204 1.89 20.11 9.30
C SER A 204 2.65 18.78 9.35
N LYS A 205 3.96 18.77 8.99
CA LYS A 205 4.82 17.58 8.87
C LYS A 205 4.32 16.55 7.86
N LYS A 206 3.36 16.92 7.00
CA LYS A 206 2.79 16.05 5.97
C LYS A 206 3.63 16.09 4.71
N LEU A 207 3.62 15.00 3.94
CA LEU A 207 4.20 14.96 2.61
C LEU A 207 3.42 15.86 1.65
N LEU A 208 4.16 16.52 0.76
CA LEU A 208 3.57 17.36 -0.28
C LEU A 208 2.75 16.51 -1.25
N ILE A 209 3.31 15.40 -1.71
CA ILE A 209 2.75 14.53 -2.76
C ILE A 209 1.73 13.56 -2.16
N ASP A 210 0.56 13.44 -2.80
CA ASP A 210 -0.52 12.52 -2.41
C ASP A 210 -0.60 11.28 -3.28
N ALA A 211 -0.15 11.35 -4.52
CA ALA A 211 -0.16 10.21 -5.43
C ALA A 211 1.01 10.24 -6.40
N LEU A 212 1.54 9.06 -6.68
CA LEU A 212 2.44 8.79 -7.78
C LEU A 212 1.62 8.27 -8.97
N ILE A 213 1.87 8.82 -10.16
CA ILE A 213 1.52 8.18 -11.43
C ILE A 213 2.82 7.68 -12.05
N MET A 214 2.95 6.36 -12.17
CA MET A 214 4.07 5.74 -12.89
C MET A 214 3.83 5.90 -14.38
N PHE A 215 4.58 6.80 -15.03
CA PHE A 215 4.41 7.12 -16.43
C PHE A 215 5.48 6.45 -17.30
N SER A 216 5.14 5.46 -18.14
CA SER A 216 3.85 4.74 -18.19
C SER A 216 4.00 3.27 -18.60
N GLY A 217 3.03 2.45 -18.19
CA GLY A 217 2.75 1.18 -18.84
C GLY A 217 1.94 1.42 -20.12
N ASN A 218 2.00 0.45 -21.02
CA ASN A 218 1.39 0.58 -22.34
C ASN A 218 0.27 -0.43 -22.57
N MET A 219 -0.76 -0.04 -23.31
CA MET A 219 -1.69 -0.99 -23.89
C MET A 219 -1.23 -1.37 -25.30
N MET A 220 -1.37 -2.65 -25.65
CA MET A 220 -0.97 -3.17 -26.95
C MET A 220 -1.94 -4.26 -27.41
N TYR A 221 -2.18 -4.32 -28.71
CA TYR A 221 -2.92 -5.38 -29.38
C TYR A 221 -1.97 -6.48 -29.87
N ASN A 222 -2.05 -7.63 -29.23
CA ASN A 222 -1.36 -8.84 -29.65
C ASN A 222 -2.06 -9.45 -30.87
N ARG A 223 -1.42 -9.36 -32.04
CA ARG A 223 -1.96 -9.86 -33.31
C ARG A 223 -2.01 -11.39 -33.40
N GLU A 224 -1.21 -12.10 -32.61
CA GLU A 224 -1.19 -13.56 -32.60
C GLU A 224 -2.36 -14.14 -31.80
N THR A 225 -2.64 -13.55 -30.63
CA THR A 225 -3.72 -14.00 -29.74
C THR A 225 -5.04 -13.28 -30.00
N GLY A 226 -5.00 -12.11 -30.64
CA GLY A 226 -6.17 -11.26 -30.84
C GLY A 226 -6.62 -10.50 -29.60
N GLN A 227 -5.77 -10.39 -28.58
CA GLN A 227 -6.09 -9.77 -27.29
C GLN A 227 -5.40 -8.42 -27.12
N VAL A 228 -6.03 -7.52 -26.36
CA VAL A 228 -5.40 -6.28 -25.88
C VAL A 228 -4.84 -6.55 -24.48
N THR A 229 -3.55 -6.31 -24.29
CA THR A 229 -2.83 -6.63 -23.05
C THR A 229 -2.00 -5.44 -22.57
N MET A 230 -1.59 -5.47 -21.31
CA MET A 230 -0.58 -4.54 -20.82
C MET A 230 0.82 -4.94 -21.29
N LYS A 231 1.64 -3.95 -21.59
CA LYS A 231 3.07 -4.08 -21.88
C LYS A 231 3.83 -3.10 -21.00
N TYR A 232 4.91 -3.58 -20.39
CA TYR A 232 5.79 -2.76 -19.59
C TYR A 232 7.15 -2.69 -20.26
N ASN A 233 7.72 -1.49 -20.35
CA ASN A 233 9.12 -1.36 -20.68
C ASN A 233 9.99 -1.85 -19.50
N ALA A 234 11.30 -1.99 -19.71
CA ALA A 234 12.22 -2.51 -18.69
C ALA A 234 12.21 -1.69 -17.39
N ASN A 235 12.02 -0.38 -17.47
CA ASN A 235 12.01 0.50 -16.29
C ASN A 235 10.76 0.31 -15.45
N VAL A 236 9.59 0.28 -16.08
CA VAL A 236 8.33 0.02 -15.39
C VAL A 236 8.37 -1.38 -14.78
N GLN A 237 8.83 -2.39 -15.53
CA GLN A 237 8.93 -3.75 -15.02
C GLN A 237 9.87 -3.83 -13.80
N ALA A 238 11.01 -3.15 -13.82
CA ALA A 238 11.93 -3.13 -12.68
C ALA A 238 11.28 -2.59 -11.39
N LEU A 239 10.43 -1.56 -11.51
CA LEU A 239 9.67 -1.02 -10.38
C LEU A 239 8.60 -2.00 -9.89
N LEU A 240 7.91 -2.69 -10.80
CA LEU A 240 6.89 -3.68 -10.47
C LEU A 240 7.48 -4.93 -9.80
N ASP A 241 8.60 -5.44 -10.32
CA ASP A 241 9.31 -6.60 -9.77
C ASP A 241 9.84 -6.33 -8.35
N LYS A 242 10.20 -5.08 -8.07
CA LYS A 242 10.71 -4.62 -6.78
C LYS A 242 9.75 -3.64 -6.10
N ASN A 243 8.44 -3.87 -6.23
CA ASN A 243 7.40 -2.98 -5.70
C ASN A 243 7.53 -2.74 -4.18
N GLU A 244 7.91 -3.76 -3.41
CA GLU A 244 8.18 -3.67 -1.96
C GLU A 244 9.28 -2.65 -1.63
N HIS A 245 10.22 -2.42 -2.55
CA HIS A 245 11.29 -1.46 -2.37
C HIS A 245 10.94 -0.06 -2.91
N TYR A 246 10.34 0.04 -4.10
CA TYR A 246 10.15 1.33 -4.76
C TYR A 246 8.78 1.97 -4.55
N LEU A 247 7.73 1.16 -4.33
CA LEU A 247 6.34 1.63 -4.29
C LEU A 247 5.75 1.54 -2.89
N LYS A 248 5.99 0.43 -2.18
CA LYS A 248 5.47 0.23 -0.83
C LYS A 248 5.87 1.35 0.15
N PRO A 249 7.12 1.89 0.14
CA PRO A 249 7.44 3.01 1.01
C PRO A 249 6.55 4.24 0.77
N LEU A 250 6.11 4.50 -0.47
CA LEU A 250 5.19 5.59 -0.76
C LEU A 250 3.79 5.31 -0.18
N GLN A 251 3.29 4.10 -0.39
CA GLN A 251 1.98 3.65 0.12
C GLN A 251 1.95 3.60 1.65
N ASP A 252 3.06 3.21 2.27
CA ASP A 252 3.24 3.23 3.71
C ASP A 252 3.04 4.63 4.29
N HIS A 253 3.43 5.68 3.54
CA HIS A 253 3.19 7.09 3.87
C HIS A 253 1.82 7.60 3.38
N GLY A 254 0.93 6.70 2.94
CA GLY A 254 -0.43 7.01 2.50
C GLY A 254 -0.55 7.51 1.06
N MET A 255 0.55 7.59 0.30
CA MET A 255 0.46 8.00 -1.11
C MET A 255 -0.22 6.90 -1.93
N LYS A 256 -1.11 7.29 -2.84
CA LYS A 256 -1.67 6.36 -3.83
C LYS A 256 -0.68 6.14 -4.98
N VAL A 257 -0.61 4.93 -5.52
CA VAL A 257 0.22 4.60 -6.67
C VAL A 257 -0.67 4.17 -7.85
N PHE A 258 -0.56 4.92 -8.95
CA PHE A 258 -1.32 4.69 -10.18
C PHE A 258 -0.42 4.23 -11.31
N MET A 259 -0.87 3.22 -12.08
CA MET A 259 -0.23 2.87 -13.35
C MET A 259 -0.75 3.79 -14.46
N GLY A 260 0.14 4.52 -15.13
CA GLY A 260 -0.18 5.15 -16.41
C GLY A 260 -0.45 4.07 -17.47
N ILE A 261 -1.55 4.23 -18.22
CA ILE A 261 -1.91 3.36 -19.35
C ILE A 261 -1.98 4.24 -20.59
N MET A 262 -1.08 3.99 -21.52
CA MET A 262 -0.95 4.74 -22.76
C MET A 262 -0.85 3.81 -23.97
N PRO A 263 -1.48 4.12 -25.11
CA PRO A 263 -1.25 3.39 -26.36
C PRO A 263 0.23 3.34 -26.79
N ASP A 264 0.60 2.34 -27.61
CA ASP A 264 2.00 2.09 -28.06
C ASP A 264 2.09 1.79 -29.56
N HIS A 265 1.67 2.76 -30.39
CA HIS A 265 1.97 2.84 -31.82
C HIS A 265 1.54 1.64 -32.68
N ASP A 266 0.44 0.96 -32.33
CA ASP A 266 0.01 -0.27 -33.01
C ASP A 266 -1.44 -0.26 -33.55
N GLY A 267 -2.11 0.89 -33.45
CA GLY A 267 -3.49 1.10 -33.89
C GLY A 267 -4.53 0.82 -32.81
N SER A 268 -4.16 0.21 -31.69
CA SER A 268 -5.03 0.03 -30.53
C SER A 268 -4.91 1.22 -29.60
N GLY A 269 -6.02 1.63 -28.98
CA GLY A 269 -6.02 2.72 -28.02
C GLY A 269 -7.26 2.72 -27.15
N LEU A 270 -7.28 3.58 -26.13
CA LEU A 270 -8.36 3.61 -25.13
C LEU A 270 -9.69 3.99 -25.78
N CYS A 271 -9.64 4.74 -26.87
CA CYS A 271 -10.81 5.23 -27.58
C CYS A 271 -11.33 4.32 -28.70
N ASN A 272 -10.78 3.13 -28.94
CA ASN A 272 -11.21 2.30 -30.06
C ASN A 272 -11.55 0.84 -29.71
N LEU A 273 -11.71 0.51 -28.43
CA LEU A 273 -12.12 -0.84 -28.01
C LEU A 273 -13.64 -1.04 -28.10
N ALA A 274 -14.07 -2.18 -28.63
CA ALA A 274 -15.46 -2.61 -28.58
C ALA A 274 -15.85 -3.02 -27.13
N PRO A 275 -17.16 -3.05 -26.77
CA PRO A 275 -17.59 -3.35 -25.42
C PRO A 275 -17.03 -4.66 -24.83
N GLU A 276 -16.93 -5.73 -25.62
CA GLU A 276 -16.34 -6.99 -25.13
C GLU A 276 -14.85 -6.84 -24.85
N THR A 277 -14.11 -6.21 -25.75
CA THR A 277 -12.68 -5.94 -25.59
C THR A 277 -12.41 -5.00 -24.41
N CYS A 278 -13.31 -4.04 -24.13
CA CYS A 278 -13.26 -3.26 -22.90
C CYS A 278 -13.37 -4.14 -21.65
N ARG A 279 -14.26 -5.14 -21.63
CA ARG A 279 -14.42 -6.06 -20.48
C ARG A 279 -13.19 -6.93 -20.27
N GLU A 280 -12.65 -7.48 -21.35
CA GLU A 280 -11.44 -8.31 -21.32
C GLU A 280 -10.24 -7.50 -20.84
N PHE A 281 -10.04 -6.30 -21.41
CA PHE A 281 -8.92 -5.45 -21.00
C PHE A 281 -9.10 -4.90 -19.57
N ALA A 282 -10.33 -4.67 -19.10
CA ALA A 282 -10.58 -4.31 -17.72
C ALA A 282 -10.19 -5.43 -16.73
N LEU A 283 -10.31 -6.71 -17.12
CA LEU A 283 -9.82 -7.85 -16.33
C LEU A 283 -8.28 -7.86 -16.26
N GLU A 284 -7.61 -7.58 -17.38
CA GLU A 284 -6.14 -7.41 -17.42
C GLU A 284 -5.69 -6.28 -16.48
N ILE A 285 -6.35 -5.12 -16.53
CA ILE A 285 -6.05 -3.99 -15.65
C ILE A 285 -6.28 -4.37 -14.17
N LYS A 286 -7.36 -5.10 -13.86
CA LYS A 286 -7.59 -5.60 -12.50
C LYS A 286 -6.48 -6.55 -12.06
N ALA A 287 -6.10 -7.50 -12.90
CA ALA A 287 -5.04 -8.47 -12.57
C ALA A 287 -3.71 -7.75 -12.29
N MET A 288 -3.35 -6.75 -13.10
CA MET A 288 -2.19 -5.88 -12.88
C MET A 288 -2.28 -5.15 -11.53
N CYS A 289 -3.41 -4.47 -11.28
CA CYS A 289 -3.63 -3.73 -10.05
C CYS A 289 -3.57 -4.62 -8.80
N ASP A 290 -4.07 -5.86 -8.88
CA ASP A 290 -4.07 -6.82 -7.78
C ASP A 290 -2.67 -7.42 -7.56
N ALA A 291 -1.96 -7.77 -8.65
CA ALA A 291 -0.64 -8.41 -8.58
C ALA A 291 0.43 -7.51 -7.94
N TYR A 292 0.34 -6.20 -8.17
CA TYR A 292 1.33 -5.23 -7.70
C TYR A 292 0.80 -4.29 -6.62
N ASN A 293 -0.38 -4.60 -6.05
CA ASN A 293 -1.04 -3.80 -5.01
C ASN A 293 -1.15 -2.30 -5.37
N LEU A 294 -1.53 -1.98 -6.61
CA LEU A 294 -1.69 -0.59 -7.03
C LEU A 294 -3.06 -0.03 -6.60
N ASP A 295 -3.13 1.29 -6.45
CA ASP A 295 -4.31 2.01 -5.95
C ASP A 295 -5.25 2.47 -7.08
N GLY A 296 -4.86 2.27 -8.34
CA GLY A 296 -5.63 2.74 -9.49
C GLY A 296 -4.83 2.90 -10.77
N ILE A 297 -5.43 3.61 -11.72
CA ILE A 297 -4.86 3.84 -13.05
C ILE A 297 -4.95 5.31 -13.47
N PHE A 298 -4.05 5.70 -14.36
CA PHE A 298 -4.06 6.97 -15.06
C PHE A 298 -4.21 6.73 -16.56
N LEU A 299 -5.29 7.22 -17.16
CA LEU A 299 -5.60 7.03 -18.57
C LEU A 299 -5.06 8.18 -19.40
N ASP A 300 -4.20 7.86 -20.36
CA ASP A 300 -3.62 8.80 -21.31
C ASP A 300 -3.82 8.31 -22.75
N GLU A 301 -4.47 9.12 -23.59
CA GLU A 301 -4.84 8.77 -24.96
C GLU A 301 -3.95 9.52 -25.95
N GLU A 302 -2.72 9.06 -26.03
CA GLU A 302 -1.72 9.52 -26.99
C GLU A 302 -1.06 8.31 -27.67
N TYR A 303 -0.49 8.50 -28.86
CA TYR A 303 0.31 7.48 -29.57
C TYR A 303 -0.42 6.21 -30.05
N ALA A 304 -1.74 6.25 -30.22
CA ALA A 304 -2.50 5.09 -30.72
C ALA A 304 -2.34 4.83 -32.22
N ASP A 305 -1.92 5.82 -33.02
CA ASP A 305 -1.70 5.73 -34.47
C ASP A 305 -2.90 5.15 -35.25
N TYR A 306 -4.12 5.50 -34.84
CA TYR A 306 -5.36 4.92 -35.38
C TYR A 306 -5.46 4.89 -36.91
N ASN A 307 -5.01 5.96 -37.56
CA ASN A 307 -5.15 6.12 -39.01
C ASN A 307 -4.14 5.30 -39.82
N ASP A 308 -3.04 4.86 -39.20
CA ASP A 308 -2.00 4.08 -39.87
C ASP A 308 -2.42 2.61 -39.96
N TYR A 309 -3.18 2.13 -38.98
CA TYR A 309 -3.60 0.73 -38.89
C TYR A 309 -5.08 0.51 -39.23
N ASN A 310 -5.95 1.49 -38.96
CA ASN A 310 -7.40 1.39 -39.16
C ASN A 310 -8.02 0.09 -38.62
N LEU A 311 -7.64 -0.33 -37.40
CA LEU A 311 -8.07 -1.62 -36.82
C LEU A 311 -9.59 -1.78 -36.82
N TYR A 312 -10.33 -0.69 -36.61
CA TYR A 312 -11.79 -0.69 -36.62
C TYR A 312 -12.45 -1.15 -37.94
N LEU A 313 -11.71 -1.16 -39.05
CA LEU A 313 -12.19 -1.64 -40.35
C LEU A 313 -11.89 -3.13 -40.60
N THR A 314 -10.88 -3.67 -39.92
CA THR A 314 -10.22 -4.93 -40.33
C THR A 314 -10.12 -5.95 -39.21
N VAL A 315 -10.24 -5.53 -37.95
CA VAL A 315 -10.00 -6.37 -36.77
C VAL A 315 -11.23 -6.37 -35.86
N PRO A 316 -11.86 -7.54 -35.62
CA PRO A 316 -12.92 -7.69 -34.63
C PRO A 316 -12.45 -7.24 -33.24
N GLY A 317 -13.36 -6.64 -32.46
CA GLY A 317 -13.03 -6.10 -31.13
C GLY A 317 -12.61 -4.62 -31.14
N PHE A 318 -12.47 -4.01 -32.32
CA PHE A 318 -12.21 -2.58 -32.45
C PHE A 318 -13.39 -1.83 -33.07
N VAL A 319 -13.61 -0.60 -32.60
CA VAL A 319 -14.63 0.34 -33.09
C VAL A 319 -13.97 1.62 -33.56
N ARG A 320 -14.71 2.46 -34.31
CA ARG A 320 -14.19 3.76 -34.73
C ARG A 320 -13.77 4.57 -33.49
N PRO A 321 -12.56 5.18 -33.48
CA PRO A 321 -12.09 5.94 -32.32
C PRO A 321 -13.10 7.00 -31.85
N ALA A 322 -13.49 6.92 -30.58
CA ALA A 322 -14.42 7.83 -29.93
C ALA A 322 -14.23 7.82 -28.40
N ALA A 323 -14.38 8.98 -27.76
CA ALA A 323 -14.30 9.10 -26.31
C ALA A 323 -15.29 8.19 -25.54
N SER A 324 -16.43 7.84 -26.16
CA SER A 324 -17.40 6.92 -25.57
C SER A 324 -16.86 5.49 -25.40
N ALA A 325 -15.87 5.07 -26.18
CA ALA A 325 -15.20 3.78 -26.00
C ALA A 325 -14.26 3.81 -24.78
N CYS A 326 -13.50 4.89 -24.59
CA CYS A 326 -12.69 5.07 -23.38
C CYS A 326 -13.58 5.17 -22.13
N SER A 327 -14.68 5.91 -22.22
CA SER A 327 -15.71 5.95 -21.19
C SER A 327 -16.29 4.55 -20.85
N ARG A 328 -16.55 3.70 -21.87
CA ARG A 328 -16.93 2.30 -21.65
C ARG A 328 -15.82 1.52 -20.95
N LEU A 329 -14.56 1.64 -21.37
CA LEU A 329 -13.43 0.98 -20.71
C LEU A 329 -13.32 1.38 -19.23
N ALA A 330 -13.31 2.68 -18.94
CA ALA A 330 -13.24 3.20 -17.57
C ALA A 330 -14.40 2.70 -16.70
N TYR A 331 -15.61 2.62 -17.26
CA TYR A 331 -16.76 2.01 -16.59
C TYR A 331 -16.55 0.52 -16.25
N GLU A 332 -16.05 -0.28 -17.20
CA GLU A 332 -15.80 -1.72 -16.93
C GLU A 332 -14.69 -1.93 -15.90
N VAL A 333 -13.64 -1.08 -15.92
CA VAL A 333 -12.59 -1.08 -14.89
C VAL A 333 -13.19 -0.77 -13.51
N HIS A 334 -13.94 0.33 -13.38
CA HIS A 334 -14.55 0.72 -12.11
C HIS A 334 -15.53 -0.34 -11.60
N LYS A 335 -16.29 -0.98 -12.49
CA LYS A 335 -17.21 -2.06 -12.11
C LYS A 335 -16.50 -3.25 -11.47
N LEU A 336 -15.29 -3.58 -11.90
CA LEU A 336 -14.51 -4.71 -11.39
C LEU A 336 -13.73 -4.40 -10.10
N GLN A 337 -13.40 -3.13 -9.88
CA GLN A 337 -12.58 -2.66 -8.75
C GLN A 337 -13.00 -1.25 -8.31
N PRO A 338 -14.23 -1.07 -7.78
CA PRO A 338 -14.79 0.25 -7.46
C PRO A 338 -14.03 0.98 -6.34
N GLU A 339 -13.21 0.27 -5.58
CA GLU A 339 -12.32 0.79 -4.55
C GLU A 339 -11.07 1.50 -5.09
N LYS A 340 -10.72 1.28 -6.37
CA LYS A 340 -9.52 1.84 -7.00
C LYS A 340 -9.84 3.11 -7.79
N ASP A 341 -8.90 4.04 -7.80
CA ASP A 341 -9.09 5.32 -8.49
C ASP A 341 -8.85 5.21 -10.00
N ILE A 342 -9.66 5.94 -10.76
CA ILE A 342 -9.41 6.19 -12.18
C ILE A 342 -9.12 7.68 -12.35
N VAL A 343 -7.90 7.99 -12.74
CA VAL A 343 -7.45 9.35 -13.09
C VAL A 343 -7.41 9.46 -14.62
N VAL A 344 -7.92 10.56 -15.17
CA VAL A 344 -7.92 10.80 -16.62
C VAL A 344 -7.06 12.01 -16.94
N TYR A 345 -6.12 11.86 -17.86
CA TYR A 345 -5.50 13.01 -18.50
C TYR A 345 -6.49 13.62 -19.48
N ALA A 346 -7.09 14.76 -19.13
CA ALA A 346 -8.12 15.41 -19.94
C ALA A 346 -7.49 16.15 -21.13
N TYR A 347 -6.94 15.39 -22.06
CA TYR A 347 -6.24 15.80 -23.27
C TYR A 347 -6.71 15.01 -24.50
N GLY A 348 -6.45 15.55 -25.70
CA GLY A 348 -6.75 14.86 -26.97
C GLY A 348 -8.20 14.37 -27.08
N THR A 349 -8.37 13.12 -27.49
CA THR A 349 -9.68 12.48 -27.67
C THR A 349 -10.43 12.32 -26.34
N ILE A 350 -9.73 12.23 -25.22
CA ILE A 350 -10.30 12.05 -23.88
C ILE A 350 -10.34 13.35 -23.07
N PHE A 351 -10.21 14.52 -23.74
CA PHE A 351 -10.48 15.83 -23.13
C PHE A 351 -11.86 15.93 -22.47
N SER A 352 -12.77 15.04 -22.89
CA SER A 352 -14.10 14.82 -22.34
C SER A 352 -14.41 13.32 -22.39
N LEU A 353 -14.93 12.76 -21.30
CA LEU A 353 -15.55 11.43 -21.31
C LEU A 353 -17.07 11.57 -21.14
N PRO A 354 -17.87 11.25 -22.16
CA PRO A 354 -19.32 11.45 -22.10
C PRO A 354 -19.99 10.45 -21.16
N SER A 355 -21.24 10.74 -20.79
CA SER A 355 -22.11 9.71 -20.20
C SER A 355 -22.36 8.58 -21.20
N ILE A 356 -22.50 7.35 -20.69
CA ILE A 356 -22.74 6.15 -21.49
C ILE A 356 -24.06 5.49 -21.07
N TYR A 357 -24.66 4.72 -21.98
CA TYR A 357 -25.85 3.93 -21.70
C TYR A 357 -25.47 2.47 -21.45
N VAL A 358 -25.85 1.94 -20.29
CA VAL A 358 -25.55 0.58 -19.85
C VAL A 358 -26.78 0.03 -19.13
N ASP A 359 -27.20 -1.18 -19.48
CA ASP A 359 -28.26 -1.92 -18.78
C ASP A 359 -29.54 -1.10 -18.51
N GLY A 360 -29.96 -0.30 -19.50
CA GLY A 360 -31.19 0.49 -19.41
C GLY A 360 -31.02 1.88 -18.79
N ARG A 361 -29.81 2.25 -18.34
CA ARG A 361 -29.52 3.48 -17.59
C ARG A 361 -28.40 4.31 -18.23
N THR A 362 -28.56 5.63 -18.18
CA THR A 362 -27.48 6.57 -18.43
C THR A 362 -26.59 6.69 -17.20
N ILE A 363 -25.30 6.40 -17.35
CA ILE A 363 -24.28 6.47 -16.31
C ILE A 363 -23.36 7.66 -16.63
N GLN A 364 -23.22 8.57 -15.68
CA GLN A 364 -22.38 9.76 -15.82
C GLN A 364 -20.90 9.40 -15.60
N SER A 365 -19.98 10.11 -16.25
CA SER A 365 -18.56 9.77 -16.13
C SER A 365 -17.99 9.93 -14.74
N GLY A 366 -18.48 10.89 -13.95
CA GLY A 366 -18.09 11.05 -12.56
C GLY A 366 -18.54 9.92 -11.63
N GLU A 367 -19.32 8.95 -12.12
CA GLU A 367 -19.63 7.73 -11.36
C GLU A 367 -18.50 6.70 -11.41
N TYR A 368 -17.58 6.78 -12.39
CA TYR A 368 -16.46 5.84 -12.55
C TYR A 368 -15.10 6.50 -12.71
N VAL A 369 -15.03 7.81 -13.02
CA VAL A 369 -13.80 8.60 -13.01
C VAL A 369 -13.67 9.29 -11.66
N THR A 370 -12.59 8.98 -10.93
CA THR A 370 -12.33 9.64 -9.65
C THR A 370 -11.77 11.04 -9.86
N TYR A 371 -10.78 11.19 -10.73
CA TYR A 371 -10.11 12.48 -11.00
C TYR A 371 -9.94 12.70 -12.50
N ALA A 372 -10.00 13.96 -12.92
CA ALA A 372 -9.54 14.35 -14.25
C ALA A 372 -8.55 15.50 -14.08
N VAL A 373 -7.42 15.47 -14.77
CA VAL A 373 -6.40 16.52 -14.71
C VAL A 373 -6.21 17.11 -16.11
N ARG A 374 -6.20 18.45 -16.21
CA ARG A 374 -6.00 19.16 -17.48
C ARG A 374 -4.53 19.11 -17.92
N ASP A 375 -4.31 19.33 -19.21
CA ASP A 375 -2.99 19.61 -19.79
C ASP A 375 -2.33 20.85 -19.16
N TYR A 376 -1.05 21.01 -19.43
CA TYR A 376 -0.19 21.99 -18.78
C TYR A 376 -0.71 23.42 -18.93
N GLY A 377 -0.88 24.12 -17.81
CA GLY A 377 -1.37 25.50 -17.78
C GLY A 377 -2.83 25.70 -18.19
N VAL A 378 -3.57 24.63 -18.46
CA VAL A 378 -4.97 24.71 -18.85
C VAL A 378 -5.86 24.79 -17.61
N ALA A 379 -6.77 25.76 -17.63
CA ALA A 379 -7.81 25.96 -16.62
C ALA A 379 -9.18 25.66 -17.21
N GLY A 380 -10.17 25.47 -16.33
CA GLY A 380 -11.57 25.45 -16.72
C GLY A 380 -12.36 24.37 -16.02
N ASN A 381 -13.59 24.71 -15.64
CA ASN A 381 -14.51 23.73 -15.07
C ASN A 381 -14.73 22.57 -16.05
N MET A 382 -14.73 21.35 -15.52
CA MET A 382 -14.84 20.12 -16.31
C MET A 382 -16.20 19.42 -16.15
N SER A 383 -17.20 20.04 -15.53
CA SER A 383 -18.51 19.40 -15.30
C SER A 383 -19.24 19.03 -16.60
N SER A 384 -18.97 19.74 -17.70
CA SER A 384 -19.49 19.38 -19.04
C SER A 384 -18.67 18.30 -19.72
N SER A 385 -17.35 18.33 -19.55
CA SER A 385 -16.41 17.33 -20.09
C SER A 385 -16.53 15.97 -19.38
N PHE A 386 -16.83 16.00 -18.08
CA PHE A 386 -16.97 14.85 -17.21
C PHE A 386 -18.23 15.02 -16.34
N PRO A 387 -19.43 14.73 -16.87
CA PRO A 387 -20.68 14.83 -16.12
C PRO A 387 -20.60 14.12 -14.77
N GLY A 388 -21.03 14.78 -13.70
CA GLY A 388 -21.03 14.21 -12.34
C GLY A 388 -19.69 14.29 -11.60
N LEU A 389 -18.58 14.65 -12.25
CA LEU A 389 -17.27 14.76 -11.58
C LEU A 389 -17.30 15.93 -10.56
N PRO A 390 -16.92 15.70 -9.28
CA PRO A 390 -16.84 16.77 -8.29
C PRO A 390 -15.78 17.81 -8.65
N LYS A 391 -16.06 19.09 -8.37
CA LYS A 391 -15.10 20.17 -8.65
C LYS A 391 -13.76 19.98 -7.92
N SER A 392 -13.78 19.45 -6.70
CA SER A 392 -12.57 19.12 -5.94
C SER A 392 -11.63 18.17 -6.69
N ASN A 393 -12.19 17.32 -7.55
CA ASN A 393 -11.47 16.27 -8.27
C ASN A 393 -11.06 16.70 -9.70
N MET A 394 -11.26 17.98 -10.03
CA MET A 394 -10.83 18.58 -11.28
C MET A 394 -9.45 19.21 -11.10
N GLY A 395 -8.43 18.57 -11.66
CA GLY A 395 -7.07 19.08 -11.67
C GLY A 395 -6.84 20.10 -12.77
N LEU A 396 -6.32 21.25 -12.39
CA LEU A 396 -6.09 22.38 -13.30
C LEU A 396 -4.63 22.87 -13.20
N TYR A 397 -4.23 23.63 -14.21
CA TYR A 397 -2.91 24.25 -14.30
C TYR A 397 -1.77 23.27 -14.05
N SER A 398 -1.91 22.04 -14.52
CA SER A 398 -0.85 21.04 -14.41
C SER A 398 0.49 21.61 -14.85
N GLN A 399 1.55 21.17 -14.19
CA GLN A 399 2.90 21.70 -14.41
C GLN A 399 3.78 20.67 -15.09
N GLU A 400 4.74 21.14 -15.85
CA GLU A 400 5.68 20.35 -16.62
C GLU A 400 7.10 20.71 -16.16
N TYR A 401 7.79 19.77 -15.51
CA TYR A 401 9.07 20.02 -14.85
C TYR A 401 10.29 19.65 -15.70
N THR A 402 10.15 19.16 -16.94
CA THR A 402 11.30 19.09 -17.89
C THR A 402 11.74 20.46 -18.39
N GLY A 403 10.97 21.51 -18.11
CA GLY A 403 11.39 22.91 -18.27
C GLY A 403 10.40 23.77 -19.03
N ARG A 404 9.16 23.29 -19.25
CA ARG A 404 8.17 23.97 -20.08
C ARG A 404 7.28 24.90 -19.25
N PHE A 405 6.27 24.37 -18.58
CA PHE A 405 5.23 25.18 -17.95
C PHE A 405 5.24 25.07 -16.43
N ILE A 406 5.33 26.21 -15.76
CA ILE A 406 5.19 26.35 -14.30
C ILE A 406 4.02 27.30 -14.03
N ALA A 407 3.08 26.86 -13.21
CA ALA A 407 1.95 27.66 -12.76
C ALA A 407 2.43 28.80 -11.87
N LYS A 408 1.89 30.00 -12.08
CA LYS A 408 2.14 31.15 -11.23
C LYS A 408 1.35 31.03 -9.93
N LYS A 409 1.84 31.60 -8.82
CA LYS A 409 1.08 31.73 -7.57
C LYS A 409 -0.36 32.23 -7.77
N SER A 410 -0.57 33.22 -8.64
CA SER A 410 -1.93 33.73 -8.93
C SER A 410 -2.86 32.71 -9.58
N GLN A 411 -2.33 31.74 -10.33
CA GLN A 411 -3.10 30.65 -10.92
C GLN A 411 -3.43 29.58 -9.87
N LEU A 412 -2.47 29.25 -9.00
CA LEU A 412 -2.70 28.37 -7.85
C LEU A 412 -3.74 28.99 -6.90
N GLN A 413 -3.67 30.29 -6.63
CA GLN A 413 -4.63 31.00 -5.79
C GLN A 413 -6.02 30.98 -6.43
N TRP A 414 -6.12 31.16 -7.75
CA TRP A 414 -7.39 31.04 -8.46
C TRP A 414 -8.02 29.64 -8.31
N MET A 415 -7.20 28.57 -8.24
CA MET A 415 -7.72 27.22 -7.97
C MET A 415 -8.31 27.13 -6.56
N VAL A 416 -7.61 27.66 -5.55
CA VAL A 416 -8.09 27.72 -4.15
C VAL A 416 -9.42 28.47 -4.08
N ASP A 417 -9.47 29.69 -4.61
CA ASP A 417 -10.66 30.54 -4.62
C ASP A 417 -11.83 29.89 -5.38
N GLY A 418 -11.52 29.13 -6.43
CA GLY A 418 -12.48 28.41 -7.25
C GLY A 418 -13.05 27.13 -6.62
N GLY A 419 -12.43 26.64 -5.53
CA GLY A 419 -12.77 25.37 -4.86
C GLY A 419 -12.23 24.13 -5.56
N TYR A 420 -11.16 24.26 -6.35
CA TYR A 420 -10.45 23.12 -6.95
C TYR A 420 -9.43 22.57 -5.96
N LYS A 421 -9.31 21.24 -5.91
CA LYS A 421 -8.49 20.54 -4.91
C LYS A 421 -7.59 19.47 -5.49
N THR A 422 -7.36 19.47 -6.80
CA THR A 422 -6.47 18.51 -7.46
C THR A 422 -5.47 19.29 -8.29
N HIS A 423 -4.20 18.91 -8.26
CA HIS A 423 -3.15 19.53 -9.07
C HIS A 423 -2.11 18.48 -9.44
N MET A 424 -1.56 18.54 -10.64
CA MET A 424 -0.55 17.60 -11.12
C MET A 424 0.76 18.32 -11.42
N ILE A 425 1.87 17.71 -11.01
CA ILE A 425 3.22 18.04 -11.47
C ILE A 425 3.73 16.86 -12.30
N PHE A 426 4.28 17.14 -13.48
CA PHE A 426 4.79 16.13 -14.39
C PHE A 426 6.32 16.15 -14.46
N ALA A 427 6.92 14.96 -14.48
CA ALA A 427 8.35 14.70 -14.60
C ALA A 427 9.23 15.42 -13.55
N MET A 428 8.79 15.50 -12.29
CA MET A 428 9.66 16.00 -11.21
C MET A 428 10.91 15.12 -11.08
N ASP A 429 12.08 15.75 -11.04
CA ASP A 429 13.38 15.07 -10.95
C ASP A 429 14.43 15.96 -10.23
N PRO A 430 14.90 15.56 -9.03
CA PRO A 430 15.94 16.28 -8.29
C PRO A 430 17.34 16.27 -8.92
N TYR A 431 17.58 15.43 -9.93
CA TYR A 431 18.84 15.36 -10.67
C TYR A 431 18.86 16.28 -11.90
N ARG A 432 17.69 16.79 -12.33
CA ARG A 432 17.64 17.69 -13.48
C ARG A 432 18.24 19.06 -13.14
N LEU A 433 18.94 19.65 -14.11
CA LEU A 433 19.60 20.95 -13.97
C LEU A 433 18.65 22.07 -13.50
N ASN A 434 17.36 21.99 -13.83
CA ASN A 434 16.35 22.98 -13.45
C ASN A 434 15.70 22.73 -12.07
N PHE A 435 16.15 21.75 -11.30
CA PHE A 435 15.54 21.45 -10.00
C PHE A 435 15.60 22.66 -9.06
N GLU A 436 16.80 23.17 -8.77
CA GLU A 436 17.01 24.22 -7.77
C GLU A 436 16.39 25.56 -8.16
N TYR A 437 16.40 25.92 -9.45
CA TYR A 437 15.93 27.24 -9.90
C TYR A 437 14.50 27.25 -10.44
N GLN A 438 13.85 26.09 -10.64
CA GLN A 438 12.50 26.02 -11.22
C GLN A 438 11.57 25.04 -10.49
N GLN A 439 11.95 23.77 -10.32
CA GLN A 439 11.05 22.76 -9.76
C GLN A 439 10.85 22.97 -8.25
N LEU A 440 11.93 23.16 -7.50
CA LEU A 440 11.87 23.38 -6.06
C LEU A 440 11.14 24.70 -5.72
N PRO A 441 11.41 25.84 -6.38
CA PRO A 441 10.60 27.05 -6.22
C PRO A 441 9.12 26.85 -6.56
N SER A 442 8.79 26.09 -7.60
CA SER A 442 7.39 25.78 -7.92
C SER A 442 6.70 24.97 -6.81
N MET A 443 7.38 23.99 -6.22
CA MET A 443 6.83 23.23 -5.09
C MET A 443 6.72 24.08 -3.81
N GLN A 444 7.59 25.07 -3.62
CA GLN A 444 7.46 26.06 -2.55
C GLN A 444 6.20 26.93 -2.74
N ASP A 445 5.93 27.35 -3.98
CA ASP A 445 4.70 28.08 -4.31
C ASP A 445 3.44 27.23 -4.07
N ILE A 446 3.48 25.93 -4.40
CA ILE A 446 2.41 24.96 -4.10
C ILE A 446 2.20 24.86 -2.58
N ALA A 447 3.28 24.68 -1.80
CA ALA A 447 3.23 24.58 -0.35
C ALA A 447 2.56 25.81 0.28
N GLU A 448 3.00 27.00 -0.13
CA GLU A 448 2.48 28.27 0.38
C GLU A 448 1.01 28.46 0.02
N VAL A 449 0.65 28.28 -1.26
CA VAL A 449 -0.69 28.67 -1.73
C VAL A 449 -1.77 27.65 -1.36
N PHE A 450 -1.50 26.35 -1.49
CA PHE A 450 -2.53 25.34 -1.21
C PHE A 450 -2.65 24.96 0.27
N PHE A 451 -1.60 25.20 1.05
CA PHE A 451 -1.52 24.68 2.41
C PHE A 451 -1.18 25.72 3.47
N ASP A 452 -0.88 26.97 3.09
CA ASP A 452 -0.42 28.02 4.03
C ASP A 452 0.76 27.51 4.88
N ASP A 453 1.68 26.79 4.22
CA ASP A 453 2.80 26.10 4.85
C ASP A 453 4.09 26.32 4.03
N GLU A 454 5.24 25.99 4.61
CA GLU A 454 6.56 26.09 3.98
C GLU A 454 7.01 24.70 3.53
N LEU A 455 7.52 24.59 2.30
CA LEU A 455 8.12 23.34 1.84
C LEU A 455 9.47 23.10 2.52
N VAL A 456 9.66 21.89 3.01
CA VAL A 456 10.95 21.34 3.46
C VAL A 456 11.38 20.27 2.48
N TYR A 457 12.51 20.50 1.82
CA TYR A 457 13.26 19.48 1.09
C TYR A 457 14.39 18.98 1.98
N ASP A 458 14.44 17.68 2.26
CA ASP A 458 15.40 17.07 3.20
C ASP A 458 16.82 16.89 2.61
N GLY A 459 16.99 17.13 1.30
CA GLY A 459 18.25 16.97 0.59
C GLY A 459 18.52 15.56 0.07
N VAL A 460 17.68 14.58 0.43
CA VAL A 460 17.82 13.18 -0.01
C VAL A 460 17.36 13.04 -1.46
N LYS A 461 18.24 12.48 -2.29
CA LYS A 461 17.95 12.17 -3.69
C LYS A 461 18.08 10.67 -3.90
N TYR A 462 17.06 10.06 -4.49
CA TYR A 462 17.04 8.65 -4.84
C TYR A 462 17.44 8.51 -6.32
N PRO A 463 18.64 8.02 -6.64
CA PRO A 463 19.02 7.81 -8.04
C PRO A 463 18.19 6.67 -8.64
N LYS A 464 18.06 6.68 -9.97
CA LYS A 464 17.68 5.47 -10.71
C LYS A 464 18.77 4.42 -10.49
N ASP A 465 18.41 3.31 -9.88
CA ASP A 465 19.32 2.23 -9.47
C ASP A 465 18.91 0.86 -10.03
N TRP A 466 18.22 0.88 -11.17
CA TRP A 466 17.94 -0.28 -12.03
C TRP A 466 18.42 -0.02 -13.46
N GLU A 467 18.56 -1.11 -14.22
CA GLU A 467 19.04 -1.11 -15.61
C GLU A 467 17.94 -0.74 -16.62
#